data_AF-A0A2S8NWE8-F1
#
_entry.id   AF-A0A2S8NWE8-F1
#
_cell.length_a   1.000
_cell.length_b   1.000
_cell.length_c   1.000
_cell.angle_alpha   90.00
_cell.angle_beta   90.00
_cell.angle_gamma   90.00
#
_symmetry.space_group_name_H-M   'P 1'
#
loop_
_entity.id
_entity.type
_entity.pdbx_description
1 polymer ?
#
loop_
_entity_poly.entity_id
_entity_poly.type
_entity_poly.pdbx_seq_one_letter_code
_entity_poly.pdbx_strand_id
1 'polypeptide(L)'
;MNPFKSLVKRVTRSFETLFGLVPWVNVYTVSRAYGGAEAGGWYYRKYKCEQSKQTWRWAADALQCQLQRKFEGLAWGILSSETDGQEIVVLIEQRKAGKEYVSRPPYEPQYIVEQPDRAKLEALEQQKAAQEMKPAPKAYRKKRPSFWSNSSSHKTKPLKQTSSKQMKRCLRCNGTGKTRYKHIQNGVCFMCKGSGKVRTYRSKAS
;
A
#
# COMPACT_ATOMS: atom_id res chain seq x y z
N MET A 1 -7.58 -7.64 -34.78
CA MET A 1 -6.46 -8.59 -34.63
C MET A 1 -6.16 -8.70 -33.14
N ASN A 2 -6.61 -9.78 -32.48
CA ASN A 2 -6.46 -10.00 -31.04
C ASN A 2 -5.40 -11.10 -30.80
N PRO A 3 -4.37 -10.88 -29.96
CA PRO A 3 -3.38 -11.88 -29.67
C PRO A 3 -3.73 -12.60 -28.35
N PHE A 4 -4.78 -13.40 -28.33
CA PHE A 4 -4.97 -14.40 -27.27
C PHE A 4 -4.58 -15.77 -27.82
N LYS A 5 -3.26 -15.96 -27.99
CA LYS A 5 -2.69 -17.28 -28.21
C LYS A 5 -2.87 -18.08 -26.93
N SER A 6 -3.70 -19.10 -27.08
CA SER A 6 -3.79 -20.32 -26.29
C SER A 6 -2.47 -20.68 -25.59
N LEU A 7 -2.52 -20.78 -24.27
CA LEU A 7 -1.53 -21.53 -23.51
C LEU A 7 -2.26 -22.62 -22.72
N VAL A 8 -2.84 -23.55 -23.50
CA VAL A 8 -3.25 -24.86 -23.02
C VAL A 8 -1.96 -25.64 -22.70
N LYS A 9 -1.46 -25.50 -21.47
CA LYS A 9 -0.46 -26.43 -20.94
C LYS A 9 -1.20 -27.63 -20.38
N ARG A 10 -1.35 -28.65 -21.22
CA ARG A 10 -1.87 -29.97 -20.87
C ARG A 10 -0.70 -30.84 -20.40
N VAL A 11 -0.70 -31.12 -19.10
CA VAL A 11 -0.36 -32.41 -18.45
C VAL A 11 1.05 -32.98 -18.66
N THR A 12 1.82 -32.98 -17.57
CA THR A 12 2.56 -34.19 -17.16
C THR A 12 2.09 -34.57 -15.76
N ARG A 13 1.47 -35.76 -15.69
CA ARG A 13 1.05 -36.46 -14.49
C ARG A 13 2.30 -36.93 -13.74
N SER A 14 2.56 -36.40 -12.55
CA SER A 14 3.22 -37.18 -11.50
C SER A 14 2.12 -37.93 -10.76
N PHE A 15 1.99 -39.23 -11.06
CA PHE A 15 1.07 -40.17 -10.42
C PHE A 15 1.66 -40.67 -9.09
N GLU A 16 2.18 -39.76 -8.27
CA GLU A 16 2.77 -40.12 -6.98
C GLU A 16 1.92 -39.53 -5.86
N THR A 17 1.40 -40.45 -5.05
CA THR A 17 0.49 -40.30 -3.91
C THR A 17 -0.99 -40.04 -4.21
N LEU A 18 -1.82 -41.05 -3.93
CA LEU A 18 -3.26 -40.92 -3.67
C LEU A 18 -3.60 -39.81 -2.64
N PHE A 19 -2.62 -39.36 -1.85
CA PHE A 19 -2.70 -38.20 -0.97
C PHE A 19 -2.82 -36.84 -1.71
N GLY A 20 -2.59 -36.79 -3.02
CA GLY A 20 -2.76 -35.59 -3.85
C GLY A 20 -4.11 -35.45 -4.56
N LEU A 21 -5.00 -36.45 -4.45
CA LEU A 21 -6.32 -36.46 -5.10
C LEU A 21 -7.40 -35.79 -4.26
N VAL A 22 -7.23 -35.82 -2.94
CA VAL A 22 -8.21 -35.29 -1.98
C VAL A 22 -7.53 -34.27 -1.06
N PRO A 23 -7.20 -33.06 -1.56
CA PRO A 23 -6.60 -32.01 -0.75
C PRO A 23 -7.55 -31.52 0.36
N TRP A 24 -6.95 -30.85 1.33
CA TRP A 24 -7.65 -30.09 2.36
C TRP A 24 -7.70 -28.62 1.98
N VAL A 25 -8.89 -28.02 2.06
CA VAL A 25 -9.06 -26.58 1.98
C VAL A 25 -9.18 -26.05 3.41
N ASN A 26 -8.16 -25.31 3.83
CA ASN A 26 -8.00 -24.78 5.17
C ASN A 26 -8.25 -23.27 5.14
N VAL A 27 -9.03 -22.78 6.11
CA VAL A 27 -9.34 -21.36 6.31
C VAL A 27 -8.60 -20.90 7.54
N TYR A 28 -7.71 -19.93 7.35
CA TYR A 28 -6.94 -19.34 8.41
C TYR A 28 -7.35 -17.90 8.63
N THR A 29 -7.58 -17.56 9.90
CA THR A 29 -7.55 -16.20 10.39
C THR A 29 -6.11 -15.83 10.67
N VAL A 30 -5.59 -14.83 9.97
CA VAL A 30 -4.24 -14.30 10.14
C VAL A 30 -4.33 -13.00 10.91
N SER A 31 -3.79 -12.99 12.13
CA SER A 31 -3.65 -11.79 12.94
C SER A 31 -2.19 -11.48 13.20
N ARG A 32 -1.91 -10.22 13.54
CA ARG A 32 -0.58 -9.82 14.00
C ARG A 32 -0.44 -10.13 15.48
N ALA A 33 0.71 -10.69 15.86
CA ALA A 33 1.06 -10.92 17.25
C ALA A 33 2.44 -10.32 17.56
N TYR A 34 2.57 -9.77 18.77
CA TYR A 34 3.83 -9.23 19.25
C TYR A 34 4.69 -10.36 19.83
N GLY A 35 5.95 -10.43 19.39
CA GLY A 35 6.90 -11.48 19.77
C GLY A 35 7.60 -11.27 21.12
N GLY A 36 7.27 -10.20 21.85
CA GLY A 36 7.86 -9.87 23.16
C GLY A 36 9.08 -8.93 23.06
N ALA A 37 9.32 -8.18 24.14
CA ALA A 37 10.44 -7.25 24.23
C ALA A 37 11.79 -7.98 24.29
N GLU A 38 11.83 -9.14 24.97
CA GLU A 38 13.02 -10.01 25.08
C GLU A 38 13.50 -10.57 23.73
N ALA A 39 12.67 -10.44 22.70
CA ALA A 39 12.94 -10.94 21.37
C ALA A 39 13.28 -9.83 20.36
N GLY A 40 13.58 -8.61 20.83
CA GLY A 40 13.91 -7.47 19.97
C GLY A 40 12.69 -6.78 19.34
N GLY A 41 11.48 -7.00 19.89
CA GLY A 41 10.28 -6.25 19.50
C GLY A 41 9.69 -6.57 18.11
N TRP A 42 10.07 -7.69 17.51
CA TRP A 42 9.52 -8.19 16.26
C TRP A 42 8.03 -8.58 16.37
N TYR A 43 7.33 -8.51 15.24
CA TYR A 43 5.95 -8.95 15.09
C TYR A 43 5.90 -10.13 14.13
N TYR A 44 5.01 -11.07 14.41
CA TYR A 44 4.78 -12.24 13.55
C TYR A 44 3.31 -12.37 13.17
N ARG A 45 3.06 -13.12 12.10
CA ARG A 45 1.71 -13.49 11.68
C ARG A 45 1.29 -14.74 12.42
N LYS A 46 0.22 -14.64 13.22
CA LYS A 46 -0.41 -15.75 13.91
C LYS A 46 -1.53 -16.30 13.02
N TYR A 47 -1.39 -17.55 12.60
CA TYR A 47 -2.37 -18.25 11.79
C TYR A 47 -3.25 -19.10 12.68
N LYS A 48 -4.53 -18.76 12.82
CA LYS A 48 -5.50 -19.57 13.56
C LYS A 48 -6.42 -20.27 12.56
N CYS A 49 -6.44 -21.60 12.58
CA CYS A 49 -7.32 -22.37 11.69
C CYS A 49 -8.78 -22.31 12.20
N GLU A 50 -9.69 -21.78 11.39
CA GLU A 50 -11.13 -21.72 11.71
C GLU A 50 -11.88 -22.91 11.12
N GLN A 51 -11.56 -23.29 9.87
CA GLN A 51 -12.25 -24.37 9.18
C GLN A 51 -11.29 -25.16 8.29
N SER A 52 -11.48 -26.48 8.25
CA SER A 52 -10.71 -27.38 7.39
C SER A 52 -11.66 -28.40 6.77
N LYS A 53 -11.70 -28.47 5.44
CA LYS A 53 -12.56 -29.40 4.69
C LYS A 53 -11.76 -30.17 3.66
N GLN A 54 -11.91 -31.47 3.65
CA GLN A 54 -11.35 -32.32 2.61
C GLN A 54 -12.27 -32.32 1.40
N THR A 55 -11.72 -32.20 0.20
CA THR A 55 -12.50 -32.21 -1.05
C THR A 55 -11.69 -32.79 -2.19
N TRP A 56 -12.36 -33.24 -3.25
CA TRP A 56 -11.69 -33.67 -4.46
C TRP A 56 -10.97 -32.51 -5.12
N ARG A 57 -9.80 -32.76 -5.70
CA ARG A 57 -8.95 -31.72 -6.29
C ARG A 57 -9.65 -30.85 -7.32
N TRP A 58 -10.54 -31.42 -8.13
CA TRP A 58 -11.31 -30.68 -9.14
C TRP A 58 -12.37 -29.74 -8.53
N ALA A 59 -12.80 -29.98 -7.30
CA ALA A 59 -13.74 -29.14 -6.55
C ALA A 59 -13.04 -28.18 -5.57
N ALA A 60 -11.71 -28.28 -5.40
CA ALA A 60 -10.97 -27.53 -4.41
C ALA A 60 -11.01 -26.02 -4.66
N ASP A 61 -10.83 -25.60 -5.92
CA ASP A 61 -10.85 -24.18 -6.30
C ASP A 61 -12.23 -23.54 -6.07
N ALA A 62 -13.30 -24.28 -6.41
CA ALA A 62 -14.68 -23.84 -6.20
C ALA A 62 -14.98 -23.68 -4.70
N LEU A 63 -14.54 -24.65 -3.89
CA LEU A 63 -14.70 -24.62 -2.44
C LEU A 63 -13.85 -23.51 -1.80
N GLN A 64 -12.65 -23.26 -2.31
CA GLN A 64 -11.81 -22.14 -1.89
C GLN A 64 -12.54 -20.80 -2.13
N CYS A 65 -13.07 -20.58 -3.33
CA CYS A 65 -13.82 -19.37 -3.67
C CYS A 65 -15.08 -19.21 -2.79
N GLN A 66 -15.79 -20.30 -2.53
CA GLN A 66 -16.97 -20.31 -1.67
C GLN A 66 -16.63 -19.92 -0.23
N LEU A 67 -15.57 -20.52 0.33
CA LEU A 67 -15.13 -20.22 1.69
C LEU A 67 -14.59 -18.79 1.79
N GLN A 68 -13.82 -18.34 0.81
CA GLN A 68 -13.31 -16.96 0.79
C GLN A 68 -14.45 -15.94 0.84
N ARG A 69 -15.49 -16.10 0.01
CA ARG A 69 -16.68 -15.23 0.04
C ARG A 69 -17.47 -15.33 1.34
N LYS A 70 -17.59 -16.54 1.89
CA LYS A 70 -18.30 -16.77 3.16
C LYS A 70 -17.62 -16.03 4.33
N PHE A 71 -16.29 -16.01 4.31
CA PHE A 71 -15.51 -15.48 5.42
C PHE A 71 -15.07 -14.03 5.20
N GLU A 72 -15.18 -13.44 4.00
CA GLU A 72 -14.77 -12.07 3.68
C GLU A 72 -15.19 -11.01 4.71
N GLY A 73 -16.37 -11.15 5.32
CA GLY A 73 -16.87 -10.24 6.36
C GLY A 73 -16.15 -10.29 7.72
N LEU A 74 -15.30 -11.30 7.98
CA LEU A 74 -14.47 -11.37 9.18
C LEU A 74 -13.11 -10.67 9.01
N ALA A 75 -12.75 -10.26 7.78
CA ALA A 75 -11.52 -9.54 7.53
C ALA A 75 -11.72 -8.07 7.89
N TRP A 76 -10.80 -7.50 8.67
CA TRP A 76 -10.86 -6.09 9.07
C TRP A 76 -9.47 -5.49 9.17
N GLY A 77 -9.38 -4.20 8.82
CA GLY A 77 -8.11 -3.49 8.79
C GLY A 77 -7.18 -3.94 7.65
N ILE A 78 -5.99 -3.35 7.62
CA ILE A 78 -4.93 -3.71 6.67
C ILE A 78 -3.78 -4.27 7.50
N LEU A 79 -3.41 -5.52 7.25
CA LEU A 79 -2.30 -6.16 7.94
C LEU A 79 -0.97 -5.57 7.40
N SER A 80 -0.33 -4.70 8.17
CA SER A 80 0.98 -4.12 7.82
C SER A 80 1.97 -4.23 8.98
N SER A 81 3.23 -3.84 8.74
CA SER A 81 4.26 -3.75 9.79
C SER A 81 3.97 -2.66 10.82
N GLU A 82 3.02 -1.76 10.56
CA GLU A 82 2.71 -0.62 11.42
C GLU A 82 1.29 -0.72 12.00
N THR A 83 0.37 -1.38 11.28
CA THR A 83 -1.05 -1.46 11.64
C THR A 83 -1.48 -2.87 11.99
N ASP A 84 -2.36 -2.97 12.97
CA ASP A 84 -3.05 -4.21 13.29
C ASP A 84 -4.21 -4.43 12.30
N GLY A 85 -4.46 -5.70 12.01
CA GLY A 85 -5.52 -6.12 11.13
C GLY A 85 -5.73 -7.62 11.25
N GLN A 86 -6.81 -8.08 10.65
CA GLN A 86 -7.18 -9.47 10.53
C GLN A 86 -7.45 -9.78 9.07
N GLU A 87 -6.65 -10.68 8.52
CA GLU A 87 -6.76 -11.16 7.15
C GLU A 87 -7.25 -12.61 7.15
N ILE A 88 -7.94 -13.02 6.09
CA ILE A 88 -8.41 -14.39 5.95
C ILE A 88 -7.74 -14.99 4.74
N VAL A 89 -7.06 -16.09 4.97
CA VAL A 89 -6.32 -16.80 3.94
C VAL A 89 -6.91 -18.21 3.82
N VAL A 90 -7.35 -18.55 2.61
CA VAL A 90 -7.84 -19.89 2.30
C VAL A 90 -6.78 -20.60 1.47
N LEU A 91 -6.20 -21.67 2.02
CA LEU A 91 -5.12 -22.44 1.41
C LEU A 91 -5.58 -23.85 1.07
N ILE A 92 -5.12 -24.36 -0.07
CA ILE A 92 -5.30 -25.76 -0.48
C ILE A 92 -4.01 -26.49 -0.10
N GLU A 93 -4.09 -27.38 0.88
CA GLU A 93 -2.94 -28.10 1.44
C GLU A 93 -3.13 -29.62 1.32
N GLN A 94 -2.04 -30.36 1.40
CA GLN A 94 -2.09 -31.83 1.41
C GLN A 94 -2.54 -32.42 2.75
N ARG A 95 -2.54 -31.61 3.83
CA ARG A 95 -2.83 -32.07 5.20
C ARG A 95 -3.94 -31.22 5.83
N LYS A 96 -4.69 -31.84 6.73
CA LYS A 96 -5.65 -31.14 7.59
C LYS A 96 -4.88 -30.18 8.49
N ALA A 97 -5.10 -28.88 8.30
CA ALA A 97 -4.53 -27.77 9.05
C ALA A 97 -3.15 -28.06 9.66
N GLY A 98 -2.08 -27.69 8.94
CA GLY A 98 -0.72 -27.77 9.49
C GLY A 98 -0.67 -27.10 10.87
N LYS A 99 -0.25 -27.88 11.88
CA LYS A 99 -0.19 -27.44 13.27
C LYS A 99 0.42 -26.05 13.38
N GLU A 100 -0.26 -25.25 14.19
CA GLU A 100 -0.05 -23.86 14.60
C GLU A 100 1.30 -23.65 15.31
N TYR A 101 2.40 -24.01 14.67
CA TYR A 101 3.74 -23.69 15.14
C TYR A 101 4.55 -23.33 13.91
N VAL A 102 4.42 -22.06 13.51
CA VAL A 102 5.59 -21.41 12.93
C VAL A 102 6.62 -21.46 14.06
N SER A 103 7.54 -22.42 14.00
CA SER A 103 8.73 -22.41 14.85
C SER A 103 9.24 -20.97 14.81
N ARG A 104 9.35 -20.34 15.99
CA ARG A 104 9.88 -18.99 16.14
C ARG A 104 11.04 -18.85 15.14
N PRO A 105 10.93 -18.03 14.07
CA PRO A 105 12.03 -17.90 13.14
C PRO A 105 13.29 -17.60 13.95
N PRO A 106 14.40 -18.30 13.69
CA PRO A 106 15.62 -18.08 14.45
C PRO A 106 15.94 -16.60 14.40
N TYR A 107 16.04 -16.00 15.58
CA TYR A 107 16.42 -14.60 15.69
C TYR A 107 17.90 -14.53 15.33
N GLU A 108 18.22 -14.03 14.13
CA GLU A 108 19.58 -13.68 13.76
C GLU A 108 19.85 -12.24 14.20
N PRO A 109 20.58 -12.00 15.30
CA PRO A 109 20.91 -10.65 15.77
C PRO A 109 21.79 -9.85 14.79
N GLN A 110 22.24 -10.47 13.69
CA GLN A 110 23.10 -9.84 12.68
C GLN A 110 22.38 -8.74 11.87
N TYR A 111 21.04 -8.68 11.92
CA TYR A 111 20.23 -7.61 11.32
C TYR A 111 19.67 -6.62 12.33
N ILE A 112 20.37 -6.40 13.46
CA ILE A 112 20.27 -5.08 14.09
C ILE A 112 20.72 -4.11 12.99
N VAL A 113 19.79 -3.31 12.46
CA VAL A 113 20.14 -2.13 11.66
C VAL A 113 21.13 -1.37 12.53
N GLU A 114 22.42 -1.50 12.23
CA GLU A 114 23.46 -0.75 12.91
C GLU A 114 22.96 0.69 12.87
N GLN A 115 22.59 1.21 14.04
CA GLN A 115 22.17 2.59 14.10
C GLN A 115 23.36 3.36 13.56
N PRO A 116 23.22 4.09 12.44
CA PRO A 116 24.36 4.74 11.83
C PRO A 116 24.99 5.59 12.92
N ASP A 117 26.28 5.33 13.20
CA ASP A 117 27.01 5.98 14.30
C ASP A 117 26.64 7.46 14.32
N ARG A 118 26.21 7.96 15.48
CA ARG A 118 25.72 9.34 15.59
C ARG A 118 26.73 10.35 15.01
N ALA A 119 28.02 10.03 15.16
CA ALA A 119 29.14 10.74 14.55
C ALA A 119 29.13 10.75 13.01
N LYS A 120 28.74 9.65 12.35
CA LYS A 120 28.60 9.58 10.88
C LYS A 120 27.43 10.44 10.39
N LEU A 121 26.32 10.48 11.13
CA LEU A 121 25.18 11.35 10.79
C LEU A 121 25.54 12.83 10.94
N GLU A 122 26.19 13.20 12.04
CA GLU A 122 26.64 14.57 12.30
C GLU A 122 27.67 15.03 11.26
N ALA A 123 28.62 14.17 10.87
CA ALA A 123 29.58 14.46 9.81
C ALA A 123 28.90 14.69 8.45
N LEU A 124 27.87 13.91 8.12
CA LEU A 124 27.09 14.06 6.88
C LEU A 124 26.29 15.36 6.87
N GLU A 125 25.76 15.77 8.02
CA GLU A 125 25.03 17.02 8.19
C GLU A 125 25.96 18.23 8.06
N GLN A 126 27.16 18.17 8.65
CA GLN A 126 28.20 19.20 8.47
C GLN A 126 28.67 19.31 7.02
N GLN A 127 28.82 18.19 6.32
CA GLN A 127 29.19 18.19 4.89
C GLN A 127 28.09 18.82 4.01
N LYS A 128 26.82 18.53 4.29
CA LYS A 128 25.69 19.17 3.58
C LYS A 128 25.64 20.68 3.84
N ALA A 129 25.80 21.10 5.09
CA ALA A 129 25.84 22.51 5.46
C ALA A 129 27.00 23.25 4.76
N ALA A 130 28.18 22.63 4.66
CA ALA A 130 29.32 23.19 3.95
C ALA A 130 29.11 23.29 2.42
N GLN A 131 28.32 22.40 1.83
CA GLN A 131 27.95 22.47 0.41
C GLN A 131 26.95 23.59 0.12
N GLU A 132 26.00 23.86 1.04
CA GLU A 132 25.03 24.96 0.89
C GLU A 132 25.65 26.35 1.02
N MET A 133 26.76 26.49 1.76
CA MET A 133 27.50 27.75 1.87
C MET A 133 28.37 28.07 0.65
N LYS A 134 28.49 27.17 -0.34
CA LYS A 134 29.22 27.51 -1.56
C LYS A 134 28.45 28.60 -2.31
N PRO A 135 29.05 29.78 -2.54
CA PRO A 135 28.37 30.88 -3.19
C PRO A 135 27.90 30.42 -4.57
N ALA A 136 26.60 30.62 -4.84
CA ALA A 136 26.00 30.25 -6.10
C ALA A 136 26.87 30.79 -7.26
N PRO A 137 27.26 29.94 -8.23
CA PRO A 137 28.06 30.40 -9.35
C PRO A 137 27.34 31.57 -10.00
N LYS A 138 28.03 32.71 -10.11
CA LYS A 138 27.48 33.96 -10.65
C LYS A 138 26.81 33.65 -11.97
N ALA A 139 25.48 33.59 -11.98
CA ALA A 139 24.70 33.30 -13.17
C ALA A 139 25.03 34.39 -14.19
N TYR A 140 25.75 34.00 -15.24
CA TYR A 140 26.04 34.89 -16.36
C TYR A 140 24.69 35.27 -16.99
N ARG A 141 24.22 36.46 -16.65
CA ARG A 141 22.94 37.02 -17.11
C ARG A 141 23.08 37.30 -18.60
N LYS A 142 22.80 36.29 -19.44
CA LYS A 142 22.64 36.49 -20.89
C LYS A 142 21.58 37.57 -21.07
N LYS A 143 22.00 38.73 -21.61
CA LYS A 143 21.09 39.81 -22.01
C LYS A 143 20.09 39.23 -22.99
N ARG A 144 18.83 39.14 -22.55
CA ARG A 144 17.71 38.75 -23.40
C ARG A 144 17.51 39.87 -24.42
N PRO A 145 17.52 39.59 -25.74
CA PRO A 145 17.13 40.58 -26.72
C PRO A 145 15.68 40.99 -26.48
N SER A 146 15.43 42.29 -26.38
CA SER A 146 14.09 42.88 -26.37
C SER A 146 13.51 42.75 -27.77
N PHE A 147 12.80 41.64 -28.02
CA PHE A 147 12.05 41.46 -29.26
C PHE A 147 10.63 41.98 -29.07
N TRP A 148 10.25 42.84 -30.00
CA TRP A 148 9.04 43.65 -30.03
C TRP A 148 7.74 42.87 -29.90
N SER A 149 6.80 43.58 -29.27
CA SER A 149 5.36 43.40 -29.32
C SER A 149 4.84 43.17 -30.74
N ASN A 150 3.90 42.24 -30.91
CA ASN A 150 2.77 42.42 -31.82
C ASN A 150 1.62 41.46 -31.46
N SER A 151 0.50 42.08 -31.10
CA SER A 151 -0.89 41.77 -31.48
C SER A 151 -1.27 40.33 -31.83
N SER A 152 -2.20 39.77 -31.04
CA SER A 152 -3.47 39.26 -31.60
C SER A 152 -4.42 38.87 -30.47
N SER A 153 -5.51 39.64 -30.36
CA SER A 153 -6.65 39.31 -29.51
C SER A 153 -7.42 38.14 -30.13
N HIS A 154 -7.27 36.94 -29.59
CA HIS A 154 -8.28 35.89 -29.77
C HIS A 154 -9.16 35.83 -28.54
N LYS A 155 -10.36 36.40 -28.68
CA LYS A 155 -11.50 36.24 -27.79
C LYS A 155 -11.80 34.75 -27.62
N THR A 156 -11.31 34.14 -26.55
CA THR A 156 -11.85 32.87 -26.05
C THR A 156 -13.15 33.16 -25.32
N LYS A 157 -14.25 32.72 -25.93
CA LYS A 157 -15.60 32.73 -25.40
C LYS A 157 -15.63 32.10 -24.00
N PRO A 158 -16.29 32.68 -22.99
CA PRO A 158 -16.48 32.03 -21.71
C PRO A 158 -17.37 30.80 -21.90
N LEU A 159 -16.81 29.62 -21.61
CA LEU A 159 -17.57 28.39 -21.57
C LEU A 159 -18.64 28.51 -20.48
N LYS A 160 -19.87 28.27 -20.92
CA LYS A 160 -21.12 28.07 -20.18
C LYS A 160 -20.94 27.77 -18.68
N GLN A 161 -21.64 28.57 -17.88
CA GLN A 161 -21.96 28.36 -16.47
C GLN A 161 -22.36 26.90 -16.20
N THR A 162 -21.46 26.12 -15.64
CA THR A 162 -21.82 24.88 -14.95
C THR A 162 -22.25 25.23 -13.54
N SER A 163 -23.42 24.75 -13.16
CA SER A 163 -24.03 24.78 -11.82
C SER A 163 -23.05 25.07 -10.68
N SER A 164 -23.37 26.06 -9.85
CA SER A 164 -22.61 26.50 -8.68
C SER A 164 -22.46 25.35 -7.66
N LYS A 165 -21.49 24.48 -7.90
CA LYS A 165 -21.06 23.47 -6.93
C LYS A 165 -20.46 24.22 -5.75
N GLN A 166 -21.23 24.34 -4.67
CA GLN A 166 -20.78 24.95 -3.42
C GLN A 166 -19.50 24.25 -2.96
N MET A 167 -18.37 24.96 -3.05
CA MET A 167 -17.10 24.49 -2.53
C MET A 167 -17.03 24.84 -1.05
N LYS A 168 -16.95 23.83 -0.17
CA LYS A 168 -16.77 24.06 1.27
C LYS A 168 -15.29 24.12 1.63
N ARG A 169 -14.96 24.84 2.70
CA ARG A 169 -13.60 24.85 3.27
C ARG A 169 -13.24 23.42 3.69
N CYS A 170 -12.01 23.02 3.40
CA CYS A 170 -11.48 21.74 3.83
C CYS A 170 -11.39 21.72 5.36
N LEU A 171 -12.14 20.80 6.00
CA LEU A 171 -12.17 20.66 7.47
C LEU A 171 -10.82 20.25 8.06
N ARG A 172 -9.97 19.54 7.29
CA ARG A 172 -8.67 19.05 7.77
C ARG A 172 -7.60 20.15 7.85
N CYS A 173 -7.65 21.15 6.97
CA CYS A 173 -6.67 22.24 6.94
C CYS A 173 -7.30 23.62 7.20
N ASN A 174 -8.58 23.68 7.57
CA ASN A 174 -9.36 24.91 7.76
C ASN A 174 -9.22 25.92 6.60
N GLY A 175 -9.10 25.43 5.36
CA GLY A 175 -8.95 26.28 4.18
C GLY A 175 -7.52 26.65 3.77
N THR A 176 -6.50 26.32 4.57
CA THR A 176 -5.11 26.74 4.28
C THR A 176 -4.41 25.93 3.17
N GLY A 177 -4.92 24.74 2.85
CA GLY A 177 -4.27 23.82 1.91
C GLY A 177 -3.01 23.14 2.45
N LYS A 178 -2.57 23.47 3.67
CA LYS A 178 -1.35 22.94 4.28
C LYS A 178 -1.65 22.15 5.55
N THR A 179 -0.75 21.24 5.90
CA THR A 179 -0.76 20.47 7.14
C THR A 179 0.52 20.74 7.92
N ARG A 180 0.50 20.43 9.22
CA ARG A 180 1.67 20.58 10.10
C ARG A 180 2.79 19.58 9.77
N TYR A 181 2.45 18.48 9.10
CA TYR A 181 3.36 17.39 8.76
C TYR A 181 4.12 17.67 7.46
N LYS A 182 5.17 18.50 7.53
CA LYS A 182 5.99 18.89 6.36
C LYS A 182 6.72 17.71 5.69
N HIS A 183 6.94 16.62 6.41
CA HIS A 183 7.63 15.43 5.91
C HIS A 183 6.79 14.62 4.90
N ILE A 184 5.48 14.86 4.78
CA ILE A 184 4.61 14.19 3.81
C ILE A 184 4.21 15.20 2.74
N GLN A 185 4.67 14.99 1.50
CA GLN A 185 4.37 15.85 0.34
C GLN A 185 4.57 17.35 0.62
N ASN A 186 5.67 17.72 1.28
CA ASN A 186 5.99 19.10 1.66
C ASN A 186 4.89 19.81 2.47
N GLY A 187 4.10 19.05 3.25
CA GLY A 187 3.02 19.59 4.07
C GLY A 187 1.76 19.95 3.30
N VAL A 188 1.57 19.42 2.09
CA VAL A 188 0.32 19.61 1.33
C VAL A 188 -0.83 18.82 1.96
N CYS A 189 -1.99 19.46 2.14
CA CYS A 189 -3.16 18.79 2.72
C CYS A 189 -3.73 17.73 1.77
N PHE A 190 -3.65 16.47 2.20
CA PHE A 190 -4.08 15.29 1.44
C PHE A 190 -5.55 15.37 0.98
N MET A 191 -6.44 15.90 1.82
CA MET A 191 -7.88 15.91 1.57
C MET A 191 -8.30 16.90 0.49
N CYS A 192 -7.60 18.03 0.37
CA CYS A 192 -7.91 19.07 -0.63
C CYS A 192 -6.80 19.21 -1.69
N LYS A 193 -5.75 18.38 -1.63
CA LYS A 193 -4.56 18.43 -2.50
C LYS A 193 -3.96 19.84 -2.61
N GLY A 194 -3.89 20.57 -1.50
CA GLY A 194 -3.35 21.93 -1.48
C GLY A 194 -4.33 23.05 -1.78
N SER A 195 -5.54 22.77 -2.28
CA SER A 195 -6.49 23.80 -2.69
C SER A 195 -7.25 24.50 -1.55
N GLY A 196 -7.22 23.93 -0.35
CA GLY A 196 -7.99 24.43 0.80
C GLY A 196 -9.52 24.19 0.70
N LYS A 197 -10.03 23.66 -0.41
CA LYS A 197 -11.47 23.47 -0.66
C LYS A 197 -11.77 22.02 -1.02
N VAL A 198 -12.92 21.52 -0.58
CA VAL A 198 -13.38 20.16 -0.91
C VAL A 198 -14.74 20.24 -1.60
N ARG A 199 -14.92 19.43 -2.64
CA ARG A 199 -16.21 19.27 -3.32
C ARG A 199 -17.10 18.39 -2.46
N THR A 200 -18.16 18.95 -1.90
CA THR A 200 -19.21 18.14 -1.27
C THR A 200 -20.19 17.68 -2.34
N TYR A 201 -20.28 16.38 -2.57
CA TYR A 201 -21.35 15.79 -3.34
C TYR A 201 -22.60 15.80 -2.45
N ARG A 202 -23.59 16.62 -2.79
CA ARG A 202 -24.91 16.54 -2.17
C ARG A 202 -25.53 15.25 -2.70
N SER A 203 -25.55 14.19 -1.89
CA SER A 203 -26.36 13.01 -2.17
C SER A 203 -27.80 13.49 -2.33
N LYS A 204 -28.39 13.27 -3.50
CA LYS A 204 -29.84 13.38 -3.63
C LYS A 204 -30.42 12.24 -2.80
N ALA A 205 -31.12 12.58 -1.72
CA ALA A 205 -31.96 11.60 -1.04
C ALA A 205 -32.97 11.09 -2.08
N SER A 206 -32.91 9.79 -2.37
CA SER A 206 -33.92 9.07 -3.15
C SER A 206 -35.02 8.61 -2.23
#